data_AF-A0A7W1L3Y7-F1
#
_entry.id   AF-A0A7W1L3Y7-F1
#
_cell.length_a   1.000
_cell.length_b   1.000
_cell.length_c   1.000
_cell.angle_alpha   90.00
_cell.angle_beta   90.00
_cell.angle_gamma   90.00
#
_symmetry.space_group_name_H-M   'P 1'
#
loop_
_entity.id
_entity.type
_entity.pdbx_description
1 polymer ?
#
loop_
_entity_poly.entity_id
_entity_poly.type
_entity_poly.pdbx_seq_one_letter_code
_entity_poly.pdbx_strand_id
1 'polypeptide(L)'
;MPDFWPSCGYRLLTQRDDGRLAVTDDFLRSYLLRLELAPIAESCAAELELHDALLAHPRQSVDTGDLAAIADADARENYGIWLRFRERLLVADSLESAYAGLFQGDGVDVPPLFVHQLTQILLRHILTSEAHPMEARASEMLFRTQKIAVMADGAVMAADETTVDLLATTSGFGS
;
A
#
# COMPACT_ATOMS: atom_id res chain seq x y z
N MET A 1 11.22 -19.59 10.01
CA MET A 1 11.08 -18.37 10.84
C MET A 1 9.59 -18.11 11.11
N PRO A 2 9.16 -17.41 12.19
CA PRO A 2 7.78 -16.95 12.29
C PRO A 2 7.40 -16.15 11.03
N ASP A 3 6.12 -16.20 10.65
CA ASP A 3 5.64 -15.39 9.54
C ASP A 3 5.77 -13.90 9.90
N PHE A 4 6.65 -13.19 9.20
CA PHE A 4 6.94 -11.78 9.43
C PHE A 4 6.09 -10.89 8.52
N TRP A 5 5.70 -9.73 9.06
CA TRP A 5 4.76 -8.78 8.46
C TRP A 5 3.42 -9.43 8.00
N PRO A 6 2.67 -10.10 8.90
CA PRO A 6 1.44 -10.80 8.53
C PRO A 6 0.35 -9.88 7.95
N SER A 7 0.44 -8.56 8.20
CA SER A 7 -0.48 -7.53 7.72
C SER A 7 -0.09 -6.90 6.37
N CYS A 8 1.04 -7.27 5.75
CA CYS A 8 1.49 -6.60 4.51
C CYS A 8 0.63 -6.92 3.27
N GLY A 9 -0.27 -7.90 3.36
CA GLY A 9 -1.13 -8.32 2.25
C GLY A 9 -0.55 -9.41 1.35
N TYR A 10 0.68 -9.87 1.61
CA TYR A 10 1.32 -10.95 0.83
C TYR A 10 0.47 -12.22 0.73
N ARG A 11 -0.20 -12.62 1.83
CA ARG A 11 -1.06 -13.81 1.87
C ARG A 11 -2.34 -13.72 1.02
N LEU A 12 -2.70 -12.51 0.59
CA LEU A 12 -3.85 -12.31 -0.27
C LEU A 12 -3.47 -12.55 -1.74
N LEU A 13 -2.18 -12.58 -2.08
CA LEU A 13 -1.70 -12.81 -3.43
C LEU A 13 -1.50 -14.30 -3.71
N THR A 14 -1.33 -14.66 -4.98
CA THR A 14 -1.02 -16.04 -5.38
C THR A 14 0.27 -16.06 -6.18
N GLN A 15 1.11 -17.07 -5.95
CA GLN A 15 2.31 -17.28 -6.76
C GLN A 15 1.93 -17.97 -8.08
N ARG A 16 2.47 -17.46 -9.18
CA ARG A 16 2.34 -18.02 -10.54
C ARG A 16 3.41 -19.08 -10.80
N ASP A 17 3.25 -19.81 -11.89
CA ASP A 17 4.21 -20.86 -12.31
C ASP A 17 5.61 -20.32 -12.61
N ASP A 18 5.72 -19.05 -13.01
CA ASP A 18 7.00 -18.35 -13.24
C ASP A 18 7.63 -17.82 -11.94
N GLY A 19 7.04 -18.13 -10.78
CA GLY A 19 7.48 -17.73 -9.46
C GLY A 19 7.04 -16.33 -9.05
N ARG A 20 6.40 -15.54 -9.92
CA ARG A 20 5.98 -14.16 -9.68
C ARG A 20 4.62 -14.07 -8.98
N LEU A 21 4.28 -12.90 -8.45
CA LEU A 21 2.99 -12.70 -7.76
C LEU A 21 1.88 -12.25 -8.69
N ALA A 22 0.74 -12.96 -8.64
CA ALA A 22 -0.51 -12.56 -9.27
C ALA A 22 -1.39 -11.77 -8.28
N VAL A 23 -1.95 -10.67 -8.79
CA VAL A 23 -3.00 -9.89 -8.11
C VAL A 23 -4.28 -10.70 -8.08
N THR A 24 -4.87 -10.85 -6.89
CA THR A 24 -6.13 -11.56 -6.66
C THR A 24 -7.25 -10.57 -6.33
N ASP A 25 -8.47 -11.06 -6.34
CA ASP A 25 -9.64 -10.28 -5.95
C ASP A 25 -9.60 -9.91 -4.46
N ASP A 26 -9.09 -10.80 -3.60
CA ASP A 26 -8.98 -10.55 -2.16
C ASP A 26 -7.94 -9.47 -1.85
N PHE A 27 -6.85 -9.43 -2.61
CA PHE A 27 -5.87 -8.36 -2.50
C PHE A 27 -6.50 -7.00 -2.84
N LEU A 28 -7.29 -6.92 -3.91
CA LEU A 28 -8.00 -5.70 -4.29
C LEU A 28 -9.05 -5.28 -3.25
N ARG A 29 -9.85 -6.24 -2.75
CA ARG A 29 -10.84 -5.99 -1.69
C ARG A 29 -10.21 -5.45 -0.42
N SER A 30 -8.99 -5.87 -0.08
CA SER A 30 -8.31 -5.41 1.14
C SER A 30 -8.11 -3.90 1.21
N TYR A 31 -8.04 -3.21 0.06
CA TYR A 31 -7.96 -1.75 0.02
C TYR A 31 -9.29 -1.10 0.37
N LEU A 32 -10.41 -1.67 -0.10
CA LEU A 32 -11.76 -1.16 0.19
C LEU A 32 -12.08 -1.22 1.69
N LEU A 33 -11.46 -2.15 2.42
CA LEU A 33 -11.63 -2.26 3.87
C LEU A 33 -10.83 -1.23 4.69
N ARG A 34 -10.04 -0.37 4.04
CA ARG A 34 -9.28 0.69 4.72
C ARG A 34 -10.15 1.90 5.01
N LEU A 35 -9.83 2.63 6.07
CA LEU A 35 -10.60 3.79 6.52
C LEU A 35 -10.73 4.89 5.45
N GLU A 36 -9.77 4.99 4.53
CA GLU A 36 -9.78 5.97 3.43
C GLU A 36 -10.82 5.65 2.34
N LEU A 37 -11.31 4.40 2.26
CA LEU A 37 -12.25 3.92 1.24
C LEU A 37 -13.52 3.27 1.82
N ALA A 38 -13.48 2.84 3.07
CA ALA A 38 -14.60 2.23 3.76
C ALA A 38 -15.67 3.29 4.03
N PRO A 39 -16.91 3.11 3.54
CA PRO A 39 -18.00 4.04 3.79
C PRO A 39 -18.28 4.21 5.28
N ILE A 40 -18.68 5.41 5.67
CA ILE A 40 -19.10 5.76 7.02
C ILE A 40 -20.62 5.90 7.09
N ALA A 41 -21.17 6.13 8.28
CA ALA A 41 -22.62 6.22 8.47
C ALA A 41 -23.25 7.38 7.67
N GLU A 42 -22.47 8.43 7.41
CA GLU A 42 -22.84 9.63 6.68
C GLU A 42 -22.61 9.51 5.16
N SER A 43 -22.01 8.41 4.69
CA SER A 43 -21.74 8.18 3.26
C SER A 43 -23.01 8.20 2.43
N CYS A 44 -22.91 8.76 1.23
CA CYS A 44 -24.05 8.88 0.32
C CYS A 44 -24.41 7.55 -0.35
N ALA A 45 -25.64 7.42 -0.84
CA ALA A 45 -26.11 6.18 -1.47
C ALA A 45 -25.24 5.72 -2.66
N ALA A 46 -24.75 6.66 -3.48
CA ALA A 46 -23.88 6.36 -4.61
C ALA A 46 -22.53 5.76 -4.17
N GLU A 47 -21.97 6.24 -3.05
CA GLU A 47 -20.74 5.69 -2.49
C GLU A 47 -20.94 4.27 -1.97
N LEU A 48 -22.04 4.03 -1.23
CA LEU A 48 -22.39 2.70 -0.73
C LEU A 48 -22.60 1.71 -1.88
N GLU A 49 -23.33 2.11 -2.92
CA GLU A 49 -23.59 1.27 -4.09
C GLU A 49 -22.30 0.93 -4.84
N LEU A 50 -21.44 1.94 -5.08
CA LEU A 50 -20.13 1.72 -5.71
C LEU A 50 -19.25 0.80 -4.87
N HIS A 51 -19.22 1.01 -3.56
CA HIS A 51 -18.42 0.21 -2.63
C HIS A 51 -18.85 -1.25 -2.63
N ASP A 52 -20.15 -1.52 -2.46
CA ASP A 52 -20.71 -2.87 -2.44
C ASP A 52 -20.48 -3.59 -3.77
N ALA A 53 -20.66 -2.88 -4.89
CA ALA A 53 -20.41 -3.44 -6.21
C ALA A 53 -18.93 -3.81 -6.38
N LEU A 54 -18.00 -2.97 -5.93
CA LEU A 54 -16.57 -3.24 -5.99
C LEU A 54 -16.12 -4.33 -5.01
N LEU A 55 -16.76 -4.47 -3.85
CA LEU A 55 -16.53 -5.60 -2.95
C LEU A 55 -16.94 -6.92 -3.62
N ALA A 56 -18.08 -6.95 -4.30
CA ALA A 56 -18.54 -8.13 -5.04
C ALA A 56 -17.62 -8.43 -6.24
N HIS A 57 -17.34 -7.41 -7.05
CA HIS A 57 -16.62 -7.52 -8.32
C HIS A 57 -15.44 -6.53 -8.38
N PRO A 58 -14.32 -6.81 -7.69
CA PRO A 58 -13.23 -5.83 -7.53
C PRO A 58 -12.54 -5.42 -8.83
N ARG A 59 -12.66 -6.23 -9.89
CA ARG A 59 -12.10 -5.95 -11.22
C ARG A 59 -13.05 -5.20 -12.17
N GLN A 60 -14.29 -4.94 -11.76
CA GLN A 60 -15.24 -4.28 -12.64
C GLN A 60 -14.79 -2.86 -13.00
N SER A 61 -15.07 -2.46 -14.23
CA SER A 61 -14.89 -1.08 -14.66
C SER A 61 -15.84 -0.17 -13.88
N VAL A 62 -15.39 1.05 -13.60
CA VAL A 62 -16.20 2.08 -12.94
C VAL A 62 -16.28 3.26 -13.89
N ASP A 63 -17.48 3.73 -14.22
CA ASP A 63 -17.63 4.90 -15.06
C ASP A 63 -17.27 6.17 -14.27
N THR A 64 -16.72 7.15 -14.97
CA THR A 64 -16.60 8.53 -14.51
C THR A 64 -17.90 9.09 -13.93
N GLY A 65 -19.06 8.70 -14.47
CA GLY A 65 -20.37 9.09 -13.96
C GLY A 65 -20.65 8.56 -12.55
N ASP A 66 -20.33 7.29 -12.30
CA ASP A 66 -20.53 6.64 -10.98
C ASP A 66 -19.65 7.30 -9.92
N LEU A 67 -18.39 7.56 -10.28
CA LEU A 67 -17.45 8.24 -9.39
C LEU A 67 -17.88 9.70 -9.12
N ALA A 68 -18.38 10.41 -10.13
CA ALA A 68 -18.85 11.78 -9.99
C ALA A 68 -20.10 11.91 -9.11
N ALA A 69 -20.92 10.85 -9.02
CA ALA A 69 -22.12 10.80 -8.20
C ALA A 69 -21.84 10.77 -6.69
N ILE A 70 -20.61 10.46 -6.28
CA ILE A 70 -20.18 10.56 -4.88
C ILE A 70 -20.22 12.02 -4.44
N ALA A 71 -21.00 12.30 -3.40
CA ALA A 71 -21.22 13.66 -2.90
C ALA A 71 -19.99 14.24 -2.17
N ASP A 72 -19.31 13.41 -1.39
CA ASP A 72 -18.07 13.79 -0.69
C ASP A 72 -16.90 13.86 -1.67
N ALA A 73 -16.25 15.03 -1.71
CA ALA A 73 -15.12 15.27 -2.59
C ALA A 73 -13.88 14.48 -2.19
N ASP A 74 -13.64 14.30 -0.89
CA ASP A 74 -12.47 13.59 -0.37
C ASP A 74 -12.61 12.09 -0.64
N ALA A 75 -13.79 11.52 -0.38
CA ALA A 75 -14.08 10.13 -0.72
C ALA A 75 -13.92 9.88 -2.23
N ARG A 76 -14.47 10.78 -3.06
CA ARG A 76 -14.35 10.70 -4.52
C ARG A 76 -12.89 10.75 -4.98
N GLU A 77 -12.06 11.60 -4.38
CA GLU A 77 -10.63 11.66 -4.68
C GLU A 77 -9.92 10.35 -4.30
N ASN A 78 -10.19 9.82 -3.10
CA ASN A 78 -9.62 8.57 -2.63
C ASN A 78 -9.99 7.39 -3.55
N TYR A 79 -11.26 7.26 -3.94
CA TYR A 79 -11.69 6.26 -4.92
C TYR A 79 -10.97 6.45 -6.25
N GLY A 80 -10.87 7.69 -6.76
CA GLY A 80 -10.17 7.96 -8.01
C GLY A 80 -8.70 7.55 -7.97
N ILE A 81 -8.00 7.84 -6.87
CA ILE A 81 -6.61 7.43 -6.63
C ILE A 81 -6.50 5.90 -6.63
N TRP A 82 -7.35 5.22 -5.87
CA TRP A 82 -7.34 3.76 -5.78
C TRP A 82 -7.68 3.09 -7.12
N LEU A 83 -8.67 3.59 -7.86
CA LEU A 83 -9.08 3.04 -9.16
C LEU A 83 -7.94 3.12 -10.18
N ARG A 84 -7.20 4.26 -10.24
CA ARG A 84 -6.02 4.39 -11.09
C ARG A 84 -4.91 3.41 -10.70
N PHE A 85 -4.67 3.24 -9.40
CA PHE A 85 -3.69 2.28 -8.91
C PHE A 85 -4.09 0.84 -9.24
N ARG A 86 -5.36 0.48 -9.01
CA ARG A 86 -5.95 -0.82 -9.36
C ARG A 86 -5.78 -1.12 -10.84
N GLU A 87 -6.02 -0.16 -11.72
CA GLU A 87 -5.88 -0.38 -13.16
C GLU A 87 -4.44 -0.71 -13.55
N ARG A 88 -3.45 -0.01 -12.97
CA ARG A 88 -2.03 -0.36 -13.16
C ARG A 88 -1.71 -1.78 -12.72
N LEU A 89 -2.29 -2.23 -11.60
CA LEU A 89 -2.13 -3.60 -11.12
C LEU A 89 -2.77 -4.63 -12.07
N LEU A 90 -3.91 -4.31 -12.66
CA LEU A 90 -4.66 -5.21 -13.55
C LEU A 90 -4.10 -5.30 -14.96
N VAL A 91 -3.47 -4.23 -15.45
CA VAL A 91 -2.81 -4.21 -16.78
C VAL A 91 -1.51 -5.00 -16.77
N ALA A 92 -0.82 -5.08 -15.63
CA ALA A 92 0.43 -5.80 -15.51
C ALA A 92 0.25 -7.32 -15.38
N ASP A 93 1.15 -8.10 -15.99
CA ASP A 93 1.14 -9.56 -15.90
C ASP A 93 1.45 -10.10 -14.50
N SER A 94 2.07 -9.28 -13.65
CA SER A 94 2.42 -9.63 -12.27
C SER A 94 2.60 -8.37 -11.41
N LEU A 95 2.62 -8.56 -10.10
CA LEU A 95 2.85 -7.49 -9.13
C LEU A 95 4.24 -6.83 -9.32
N GLU A 96 5.26 -7.63 -9.62
CA GLU A 96 6.62 -7.15 -9.91
C GLU A 96 6.64 -6.30 -11.17
N SER A 97 5.89 -6.69 -12.22
CA SER A 97 5.76 -5.88 -13.44
C SER A 97 5.05 -4.57 -13.15
N ALA A 98 3.98 -4.60 -12.35
CA ALA A 98 3.26 -3.40 -11.94
C ALA A 98 4.18 -2.46 -11.15
N TYR A 99 4.94 -2.99 -10.19
CA TYR A 99 5.90 -2.24 -9.38
C TYR A 99 7.00 -1.60 -10.25
N ALA A 100 7.63 -2.37 -11.13
CA ALA A 100 8.65 -1.84 -12.04
C ALA A 100 8.06 -0.75 -12.96
N GLY A 101 6.82 -0.94 -13.43
CA GLY A 101 6.09 0.03 -14.24
C GLY A 101 5.80 1.36 -13.54
N LEU A 102 5.79 1.41 -12.19
CA LEU A 102 5.61 2.68 -11.44
C LEU A 102 6.75 3.67 -11.69
N PHE A 103 7.94 3.18 -12.02
CA PHE A 103 9.15 3.98 -12.20
C PHE A 103 9.53 4.17 -13.67
N GLN A 104 8.71 3.68 -14.60
CA GLN A 104 8.90 3.87 -16.04
C GLN A 104 8.15 5.13 -16.50
N GLY A 105 8.84 6.08 -17.13
CA GLY A 105 8.26 7.33 -17.64
C GLY A 105 8.85 8.59 -16.97
N ASP A 106 8.13 9.71 -17.07
CA ASP A 106 8.59 11.04 -16.61
C ASP A 106 8.46 11.26 -15.09
N GLY A 107 7.98 10.27 -14.34
CA GLY A 107 7.89 10.31 -12.87
C GLY A 107 6.94 9.27 -12.26
N VAL A 108 6.98 9.14 -10.94
CA VAL A 108 6.09 8.25 -10.17
C VAL A 108 4.81 9.01 -9.80
N ASP A 109 3.74 8.78 -10.56
CA ASP A 109 2.40 9.34 -10.32
C ASP A 109 1.50 8.39 -9.51
N VAL A 110 2.02 7.90 -8.39
CA VAL A 110 1.30 7.03 -7.45
C VAL A 110 1.67 7.44 -6.03
N PRO A 111 0.70 7.55 -5.11
CA PRO A 111 0.98 7.87 -3.71
C PRO A 111 2.08 6.98 -3.10
N PRO A 112 3.01 7.55 -2.30
CA PRO A 112 4.11 6.82 -1.69
C PRO A 112 3.66 5.59 -0.90
N LEU A 113 2.47 5.65 -0.27
CA LEU A 113 1.89 4.54 0.48
C LEU A 113 1.80 3.25 -0.34
N PHE A 114 1.37 3.32 -1.60
CA PHE A 114 1.27 2.13 -2.45
C PHE A 114 2.65 1.61 -2.83
N VAL A 115 3.61 2.50 -3.11
CA VAL A 115 4.99 2.13 -3.42
C VAL A 115 5.61 1.38 -2.23
N HIS A 116 5.45 1.91 -1.02
CA HIS A 116 5.95 1.29 0.21
C HIS A 116 5.30 -0.08 0.45
N GLN A 117 3.99 -0.19 0.28
CA GLN A 117 3.29 -1.46 0.45
C GLN A 117 3.77 -2.52 -0.56
N LEU A 118 3.84 -2.17 -1.85
CA LEU A 118 4.33 -3.10 -2.87
C LEU A 118 5.78 -3.51 -2.58
N THR A 119 6.62 -2.56 -2.17
CA THR A 119 8.01 -2.84 -1.76
C THR A 119 8.07 -3.85 -0.62
N GLN A 120 7.25 -3.65 0.43
CA GLN A 120 7.16 -4.58 1.55
C GLN A 120 6.71 -5.98 1.11
N ILE A 121 5.70 -6.09 0.25
CA ILE A 121 5.19 -7.36 -0.28
C ILE A 121 6.28 -8.08 -1.08
N LEU A 122 6.98 -7.36 -1.95
CA LEU A 122 8.04 -7.93 -2.78
C LEU A 122 9.23 -8.39 -1.93
N LEU A 123 9.60 -7.63 -0.90
CA LEU A 123 10.63 -8.07 0.05
C LEU A 123 10.17 -9.28 0.85
N ARG A 124 8.90 -9.35 1.26
CA ARG A 124 8.31 -10.54 1.89
C ARG A 124 8.33 -11.75 0.97
N HIS A 125 8.25 -11.54 -0.34
CA HIS A 125 8.32 -12.61 -1.33
C HIS A 125 9.75 -13.12 -1.52
N ILE A 126 10.71 -12.19 -1.65
CA ILE A 126 12.13 -12.48 -1.83
C ILE A 126 12.71 -13.15 -0.57
N LEU A 127 12.36 -12.63 0.61
CA LEU A 127 12.71 -13.21 1.89
C LEU A 127 11.78 -14.39 2.16
N THR A 128 12.25 -15.59 1.84
CA THR A 128 11.49 -16.83 2.05
C THR A 128 11.33 -17.12 3.55
N SER A 129 10.69 -18.24 3.90
CA SER A 129 10.55 -18.70 5.29
C SER A 129 11.89 -18.98 6.00
N GLU A 130 12.99 -19.00 5.26
CA GLU A 130 14.36 -19.25 5.72
C GLU A 130 15.17 -17.98 5.99
N ALA A 131 14.63 -16.80 5.68
CA ALA A 131 15.32 -15.54 5.92
C ALA A 131 15.78 -15.41 7.38
N HIS A 132 16.95 -14.83 7.60
CA HIS A 132 17.46 -14.54 8.92
C HIS A 132 16.70 -13.33 9.50
N PRO A 133 16.40 -13.28 10.83
CA PRO A 133 15.66 -12.15 11.41
C PRO A 133 16.28 -10.77 11.13
N MET A 134 17.61 -10.71 11.03
CA MET A 134 18.33 -9.48 10.69
C MET A 134 18.10 -9.04 9.24
N GLU A 135 17.94 -9.97 8.30
CA GLU A 135 17.64 -9.65 6.89
C GLU A 135 16.24 -9.04 6.76
N ALA A 136 15.26 -9.63 7.47
CA ALA A 136 13.93 -9.05 7.56
C ALA A 136 13.99 -7.64 8.15
N ARG A 137 14.69 -7.45 9.29
CA ARG A 137 14.80 -6.13 9.92
C ARG A 137 15.51 -5.10 9.04
N ALA A 138 16.59 -5.47 8.36
CA ALA A 138 17.29 -4.57 7.45
C ALA A 138 16.41 -4.17 6.25
N SER A 139 15.59 -5.09 5.74
CA SER A 139 14.69 -4.84 4.62
C SER A 139 13.59 -3.82 4.94
N GLU A 140 13.26 -3.61 6.23
CA GLU A 140 12.32 -2.56 6.63
C GLU A 140 12.77 -1.15 6.23
N MET A 141 14.07 -0.91 6.08
CA MET A 141 14.61 0.38 5.64
C MET A 141 14.17 0.77 4.22
N LEU A 142 13.73 -0.20 3.41
CA LEU A 142 13.36 0.03 2.02
C LEU A 142 11.90 0.47 1.83
N PHE A 143 11.05 0.31 2.86
CA PHE A 143 9.64 0.67 2.77
C PHE A 143 9.10 1.50 3.94
N ARG A 144 9.87 1.64 5.03
CA ARG A 144 9.46 2.48 6.16
C ARG A 144 9.94 3.91 5.96
N THR A 145 9.05 4.87 6.14
CA THR A 145 9.35 6.30 6.03
C THR A 145 10.45 6.70 7.01
N GLN A 146 11.44 7.44 6.50
CA GLN A 146 12.53 7.98 7.31
C GLN A 146 12.31 9.48 7.53
N LYS A 147 12.40 9.93 8.79
CA LYS A 147 12.53 11.34 9.16
C LYS A 147 13.97 11.76 8.96
N ILE A 148 14.15 12.78 8.11
CA ILE A 148 15.46 13.35 7.81
C ILE A 148 15.61 14.68 8.56
N ALA A 149 16.70 14.82 9.30
CA ALA A 149 17.07 16.06 9.96
C ALA A 149 18.49 16.46 9.56
N VAL A 150 18.69 17.74 9.24
CA VAL A 150 20.00 18.32 9.00
C VAL A 150 20.43 19.04 10.27
N MET A 151 21.54 18.58 10.87
CA MET A 151 22.09 19.13 12.09
C MET A 151 22.85 20.43 11.82
N ALA A 152 23.12 21.21 12.87
CA ALA A 152 23.78 22.51 12.75
C ALA A 152 25.22 22.44 12.19
N ASP A 153 25.89 21.29 12.34
CA ASP A 153 27.20 20.99 11.77
C ASP A 153 27.13 20.45 10.32
N GLY A 154 25.93 20.37 9.74
CA GLY A 154 25.69 19.86 8.39
C GLY A 154 25.53 18.35 8.31
N ALA A 155 25.60 17.61 9.43
CA ALA A 155 25.35 16.17 9.42
C ALA A 155 23.88 15.87 9.09
N VAL A 156 23.65 14.84 8.27
CA VAL A 156 22.30 14.36 7.94
C VAL A 156 22.01 13.13 8.79
N MET A 157 20.94 13.22 9.57
CA MET A 157 20.42 12.11 10.37
C MET A 157 19.14 11.59 9.73
N ALA A 158 19.05 10.26 9.60
CA ALA A 158 17.85 9.56 9.18
C ALA A 158 17.39 8.64 10.32
N ALA A 159 16.10 8.70 10.64
CA ALA A 159 15.50 7.85 11.65
C ALA A 159 14.13 7.36 11.20
N ASP A 160 13.80 6.11 11.54
CA ASP A 160 12.49 5.53 11.25
C ASP A 160 11.37 6.36 11.90
N GLU A 161 10.43 6.85 11.09
CA GLU A 161 9.38 7.77 11.52
C GLU A 161 8.56 7.22 12.68
N THR A 162 8.07 5.97 12.55
CA THR A 162 7.26 5.35 13.60
C THR A 162 8.03 5.21 14.92
N THR A 163 9.33 4.91 14.85
CA THR A 163 10.18 4.80 16.04
C THR A 163 10.33 6.17 16.71
N VAL A 164 10.54 7.23 15.93
CA VAL A 164 10.62 8.60 16.45
C VAL A 164 9.29 9.00 17.09
N ASP A 165 8.16 8.72 16.45
CA ASP A 165 6.83 9.09 16.95
C ASP A 165 6.46 8.33 18.23
N LEU A 166 6.81 7.04 18.29
CA LEU A 166 6.65 6.25 19.51
C LEU A 166 7.48 6.86 20.64
N LEU A 167 8.76 7.16 20.42
CA LEU A 167 9.64 7.71 21.45
C LEU A 167 9.21 9.12 21.89
N ALA A 168 8.68 9.93 20.98
CA ALA A 168 8.15 11.25 21.27
C ALA A 168 6.89 11.19 22.15
N THR A 169 6.04 10.18 21.95
CA THR A 169 4.81 9.98 22.73
C THR A 169 5.06 9.28 24.07
N THR A 170 6.08 8.41 24.17
CA THR A 170 6.36 7.65 25.40
C THR A 170 7.26 8.36 26.42
N SER A 171 7.75 9.58 26.15
CA SER A 171 8.65 10.35 27.05
C SER A 171 9.73 9.48 27.72
N GLY A 172 10.56 8.80 26.93
CA GLY A 172 11.50 7.82 27.47
C GLY A 172 12.84 7.78 26.74
N PHE A 173 13.73 8.70 27.10
CA PHE A 173 15.11 8.27 27.31
C PHE A 173 15.07 7.34 28.52
N GLY A 174 15.19 6.04 28.30
CA GLY A 174 15.47 5.11 29.38
C GLY A 174 16.76 5.55 30.08
N SER A 175 16.69 5.76 31.39
CA SER A 175 17.87 5.72 32.27
C SER A 175 18.48 4.33 32.28
#